data_AF-A0A3Q0RDB7-F1
#
_entry.id   AF-A0A3Q0RDB7-F1
#
_cell.length_a   1.000
_cell.length_b   1.000
_cell.length_c   1.000
_cell.angle_alpha   90.00
_cell.angle_beta   90.00
_cell.angle_gamma   90.00
#
_symmetry.space_group_name_H-M   'P 1'
#
loop_
_entity.id
_entity.type
_entity.pdbx_description
1 polymer ?
#
loop_
_entity_poly.entity_id
_entity_poly.type
_entity_poly.pdbx_seq_one_letter_code
_entity_poly.pdbx_strand_id
1 'polypeptide(L)'
;MCVFLGCLRLSLATFSTYTFSATISKSQKEREVQQTRDVKEDFSSRLQDIEAKLKTIALKLEDKGADLEEAKEDTKALCEECESCGCSLAELGVAVQEFGEQNPLLCKQLGDAVAKLTEVQHHTSQQVQDRANRLKKQAERQVEEYQGMKAFILGWTKKAEALVTGNIIWSSASQLQEQIRAHQALLRECRGLHGDLEAMGEREVQLADVLQTEGWSQRVKHLSRCTEELQQTAKTRLQSLQDAAKDMLRLEAEVKSLHAAVDQIQVTLASPELNKLSLREQLTQRQRLLVEMEGFKQQVAAVQQCQSALRLPEEVVASLPICRTAQTLQQEASQLQHTTIQQCNILQVKGSPNIIKAVDQLLDIKSQ
;
A
#
# COMPACT_ATOMS: atom_id res chain seq x y z
N MET A 1 112.17 -3.57 50.64
CA MET A 1 110.76 -3.23 50.97
C MET A 1 110.10 -2.32 49.93
N CYS A 2 110.73 -1.24 49.44
CA CYS A 2 110.08 -0.29 48.52
C CYS A 2 109.66 -0.85 47.15
N VAL A 3 110.43 -1.76 46.55
CA VAL A 3 110.09 -2.37 45.24
C VAL A 3 108.87 -3.29 45.33
N PHE A 4 108.75 -4.05 46.43
CA PHE A 4 107.60 -4.93 46.67
C PHE A 4 106.30 -4.15 46.89
N LEU A 5 106.35 -3.03 47.63
CA LEU A 5 105.19 -2.12 47.77
C LEU A 5 104.81 -1.43 46.46
N GLY A 6 105.79 -1.08 45.62
CA GLY A 6 105.57 -0.49 44.29
C GLY A 6 104.88 -1.46 43.32
N CYS A 7 105.34 -2.71 43.24
CA CYS A 7 104.70 -3.76 42.44
C CYS A 7 103.29 -4.10 42.95
N LEU A 8 103.09 -4.15 44.27
CA LEU A 8 101.77 -4.41 44.85
C LEU A 8 100.79 -3.27 44.51
N ARG A 9 101.22 -2.01 44.63
CA ARG A 9 100.41 -0.83 44.25
C ARG A 9 100.08 -0.79 42.76
N LEU A 10 101.03 -1.14 41.90
CA LEU A 10 100.80 -1.18 40.45
C LEU A 10 99.79 -2.28 40.09
N SER A 11 99.93 -3.49 40.67
CA SER A 11 98.97 -4.59 40.48
C SER A 11 97.58 -4.30 41.06
N LEU A 12 97.50 -3.61 42.20
CA LEU A 12 96.21 -3.18 42.78
C LEU A 12 95.53 -2.11 41.90
N ALA A 13 96.30 -1.19 41.32
CA ALA A 13 95.77 -0.17 40.42
C ALA A 13 95.25 -0.76 39.10
N THR A 14 95.99 -1.70 38.47
CA THR A 14 95.53 -2.40 37.26
C THR A 14 94.36 -3.34 37.54
N PHE A 15 94.32 -4.00 38.70
CA PHE A 15 93.16 -4.80 39.12
C PHE A 15 91.92 -3.91 39.36
N SER A 16 92.10 -2.73 39.96
CA SER A 16 91.02 -1.77 40.19
C SER A 16 90.48 -1.16 38.90
N THR A 17 91.32 -0.88 37.89
CA THR A 17 90.85 -0.36 36.59
C THR A 17 90.18 -1.44 35.75
N TYR A 18 90.67 -2.68 35.80
CA TYR A 18 90.05 -3.81 35.13
C TYR A 18 88.68 -4.16 35.72
N THR A 19 88.57 -4.21 37.05
CA THR A 19 87.29 -4.45 37.73
C THR A 19 86.31 -3.31 37.47
N PHE A 20 86.75 -2.04 37.50
CA PHE A 20 85.91 -0.89 37.15
C PHE A 20 85.41 -0.93 35.69
N SER A 21 86.29 -1.24 34.73
CA SER A 21 85.93 -1.41 33.32
C SER A 21 84.94 -2.56 33.09
N ALA A 22 85.16 -3.70 33.75
CA ALA A 22 84.23 -4.84 33.70
C ALA A 22 82.87 -4.50 34.33
N THR A 23 82.85 -3.68 35.38
CA THR A 23 81.60 -3.23 36.04
C THR A 23 80.83 -2.24 35.16
N ILE A 24 81.51 -1.31 34.48
CA ILE A 24 80.91 -0.40 33.49
C ILE A 24 80.34 -1.19 32.32
N SER A 25 81.11 -2.12 31.76
CA SER A 25 80.68 -2.98 30.65
C SER A 25 79.47 -3.84 31.04
N LYS A 26 79.43 -4.38 32.26
CA LYS A 26 78.26 -5.10 32.79
C LYS A 26 77.04 -4.19 32.92
N SER A 27 77.22 -2.98 33.45
CA SER A 27 76.12 -2.00 33.59
C SER A 27 75.56 -1.50 32.26
N GLN A 28 76.39 -1.36 31.22
CA GLN A 28 75.95 -1.03 29.86
C GLN A 28 75.16 -2.18 29.24
N LYS A 29 75.65 -3.41 29.41
CA LYS A 29 74.97 -4.61 28.90
C LYS A 29 73.62 -4.87 29.59
N GLU A 30 73.52 -4.58 30.89
CA GLU A 30 72.25 -4.63 31.62
C GLU A 30 71.25 -3.57 31.12
N ARG A 31 71.72 -2.35 30.81
CA ARG A 31 70.86 -1.30 30.22
C ARG A 31 70.37 -1.65 28.81
N GLU A 32 71.24 -2.19 27.96
CA GLU A 32 70.86 -2.64 26.62
C GLU A 32 69.82 -3.78 26.68
N VAL A 33 70.01 -4.76 27.56
CA VAL A 33 69.05 -5.85 27.76
C VAL A 33 67.70 -5.32 28.26
N GLN A 34 67.70 -4.35 29.18
CA GLN A 34 66.47 -3.72 29.66
C GLN A 34 65.77 -2.94 28.54
N GLN A 35 66.50 -2.14 27.75
CA GLN A 35 65.94 -1.40 26.63
C GLN A 35 65.32 -2.33 25.58
N THR A 36 65.99 -3.43 25.22
CA THR A 36 65.45 -4.44 24.29
C THR A 36 64.18 -5.09 24.85
N ARG A 37 64.11 -5.30 26.17
CA ARG A 37 62.92 -5.83 26.83
C ARG A 37 61.76 -4.84 26.77
N ASP A 38 62.00 -3.58 27.08
CA ASP A 38 60.97 -2.53 27.08
C ASP A 38 60.38 -2.33 25.68
N VAL A 39 61.22 -2.29 24.64
CA VAL A 39 60.78 -2.20 23.23
C VAL A 39 59.96 -3.43 22.81
N LYS A 40 60.39 -4.64 23.23
CA LYS A 40 59.62 -5.86 22.98
C LYS A 40 58.25 -5.82 23.65
N GLU A 41 58.17 -5.30 24.87
CA GLU A 41 56.92 -5.20 25.63
C GLU A 41 55.96 -4.19 24.97
N ASP A 42 56.47 -3.05 24.49
CA ASP A 42 55.69 -2.08 23.69
C ASP A 42 55.13 -2.69 22.40
N PHE A 43 55.95 -3.42 21.63
CA PHE A 43 55.46 -4.11 20.44
C PHE A 43 54.41 -5.16 20.80
N SER A 44 54.58 -5.86 21.91
CA SER A 44 53.63 -6.87 22.39
C SER A 44 52.30 -6.25 22.81
N SER A 45 52.32 -5.10 23.50
CA SER A 45 51.09 -4.38 23.88
C SER A 45 50.35 -3.84 22.66
N ARG A 46 51.08 -3.25 21.69
CA ARG A 46 50.48 -2.76 20.44
C ARG A 46 49.84 -3.88 19.62
N LEU A 47 50.48 -5.05 19.54
CA LEU A 47 49.89 -6.23 18.88
C LEU A 47 48.59 -6.67 19.57
N GLN A 48 48.58 -6.72 20.90
CA GLN A 48 47.38 -7.08 21.67
C GLN A 48 46.25 -6.07 21.49
N ASP A 49 46.55 -4.78 21.45
CA ASP A 49 45.56 -3.72 21.23
C ASP A 49 44.93 -3.83 19.84
N ILE A 50 45.74 -4.07 18.80
CA ILE A 50 45.23 -4.28 17.43
C ILE A 50 44.38 -5.56 17.39
N GLU A 51 44.83 -6.64 18.02
CA GLU A 51 44.06 -7.90 18.10
C GLU A 51 42.70 -7.69 18.80
N ALA A 52 42.66 -6.94 19.89
CA ALA A 52 41.42 -6.63 20.60
C ALA A 52 40.45 -5.79 19.74
N LYS A 53 40.97 -4.81 18.99
CA LYS A 53 40.17 -4.02 18.04
C LYS A 53 39.60 -4.89 16.92
N LEU A 54 40.43 -5.74 16.30
CA LEU A 54 39.98 -6.66 15.23
C LEU A 54 38.90 -7.63 15.73
N LYS A 55 39.03 -8.15 16.95
CA LYS A 55 37.98 -8.97 17.59
C LYS A 55 36.68 -8.20 17.80
N THR A 56 36.78 -6.94 18.22
CA THR A 56 35.61 -6.07 18.41
C THR A 56 34.90 -5.79 17.09
N ILE A 57 35.66 -5.50 16.02
CA ILE A 57 35.12 -5.33 14.67
C ILE A 57 34.41 -6.61 14.22
N ALA A 58 35.03 -7.77 14.40
CA ALA A 58 34.44 -9.06 14.04
C ALA A 58 33.10 -9.32 14.75
N LEU A 59 32.99 -8.98 16.04
CA LEU A 59 31.73 -9.09 16.78
C LEU A 59 30.66 -8.12 16.24
N LYS A 60 31.02 -6.85 16.03
CA LYS A 60 30.09 -5.84 15.49
C LYS A 60 29.61 -6.15 14.07
N LEU A 61 30.38 -6.94 13.29
CA LEU A 61 29.96 -7.39 11.96
C LEU A 61 28.76 -8.34 11.99
N GLU A 62 28.45 -8.96 13.14
CA GLU A 62 27.27 -9.81 13.34
C GLU A 62 26.02 -9.00 13.70
N ASP A 63 26.18 -7.75 14.15
CA ASP A 63 25.07 -6.88 14.53
C ASP A 63 24.23 -6.48 13.32
N LYS A 64 22.95 -6.21 13.55
CA LYS A 64 21.98 -5.80 12.53
C LYS A 64 21.55 -4.36 12.80
N GLY A 65 21.54 -3.53 11.76
CA GLY A 65 21.06 -2.14 11.89
C GLY A 65 19.54 -2.08 12.00
N ALA A 66 19.00 -1.08 12.70
CA ALA A 66 17.55 -0.87 12.77
C ALA A 66 16.95 -0.48 11.42
N ASP A 67 17.73 0.25 10.61
CA ASP A 67 17.42 0.57 9.23
C ASP A 67 18.66 0.52 8.31
N LEU A 68 18.41 0.72 7.02
CA LEU A 68 19.42 0.66 5.98
C LEU A 68 20.50 1.75 6.11
N GLU A 69 20.13 2.94 6.60
CA GLU A 69 21.08 4.05 6.71
C GLU A 69 21.98 3.85 7.93
N GLU A 70 21.43 3.40 9.06
CA GLU A 70 22.22 2.99 10.23
C GLU A 70 23.18 1.84 9.88
N ALA A 71 22.69 0.78 9.23
CA ALA A 71 23.52 -0.36 8.86
C ALA A 71 24.69 0.03 7.92
N LYS A 72 24.48 1.00 7.03
CA LYS A 72 25.52 1.53 6.13
C LYS A 72 26.54 2.35 6.90
N GLU A 73 26.11 3.24 7.78
CA GLU A 73 27.01 4.10 8.55
C GLU A 73 27.86 3.27 9.52
N ASP A 74 27.25 2.30 10.20
CA ASP A 74 27.97 1.35 11.06
C ASP A 74 29.02 0.56 10.28
N THR A 75 28.64 0.03 9.10
CA THR A 75 29.58 -0.72 8.26
C THR A 75 30.72 0.16 7.74
N LYS A 76 30.45 1.44 7.46
CA LYS A 76 31.46 2.42 7.06
C LYS A 76 32.43 2.71 8.21
N ALA A 77 31.92 2.93 9.43
CA ALA A 77 32.76 3.09 10.62
C ALA A 77 33.66 1.86 10.86
N LEU A 78 33.12 0.65 10.70
CA LEU A 78 33.92 -0.58 10.79
C LEU A 78 35.00 -0.68 9.70
N CYS A 79 34.74 -0.15 8.49
CA CYS A 79 35.73 -0.09 7.42
C CYS A 79 36.90 0.82 7.82
N GLU A 80 36.59 2.04 8.29
CA GLU A 80 37.59 3.01 8.74
C GLU A 80 38.41 2.48 9.94
N GLU A 81 37.77 1.82 10.91
CA GLU A 81 38.45 1.17 12.04
C GLU A 81 39.37 0.01 11.58
N CYS A 82 38.92 -0.81 10.63
CA CYS A 82 39.70 -1.95 10.11
C CYS A 82 40.89 -1.50 9.25
N GLU A 83 40.73 -0.41 8.48
CA GLU A 83 41.81 0.25 7.73
C GLU A 83 42.84 0.85 8.68
N SER A 84 42.41 1.53 9.74
CA SER A 84 43.29 2.08 10.78
C SER A 84 44.13 0.98 11.46
N CYS A 85 43.53 -0.19 11.72
CA CYS A 85 44.26 -1.36 12.21
C CYS A 85 45.31 -1.84 11.20
N GLY A 86 44.98 -1.87 9.91
CA GLY A 86 45.90 -2.22 8.83
C GLY A 86 47.09 -1.27 8.73
N CYS A 87 46.86 0.05 8.75
CA CYS A 87 47.93 1.06 8.77
C CYS A 87 48.84 0.90 10.00
N SER A 88 48.24 0.79 11.19
CA SER A 88 48.97 0.62 12.46
C SER A 88 49.84 -0.65 12.46
N LEU A 89 49.35 -1.72 11.85
CA LEU A 89 50.04 -3.00 11.76
C LEU A 89 51.18 -2.96 10.73
N ALA A 90 50.99 -2.27 9.60
CA ALA A 90 52.04 -2.05 8.62
C ALA A 90 53.20 -1.23 9.21
N GLU A 91 52.89 -0.15 9.92
CA GLU A 91 53.88 0.66 10.65
C GLU A 91 54.62 -0.16 11.71
N LEU A 92 53.89 -0.98 12.47
CA LEU A 92 54.49 -1.89 13.46
C LEU A 92 55.40 -2.94 12.81
N GLY A 93 55.03 -3.45 11.63
CA GLY A 93 55.85 -4.38 10.86
C GLY A 93 57.20 -3.78 10.45
N VAL A 94 57.19 -2.52 9.98
CA VAL A 94 58.43 -1.78 9.67
C VAL A 94 59.29 -1.60 10.93
N ALA A 95 58.69 -1.16 12.04
CA ALA A 95 59.42 -0.96 13.30
C ALA A 95 60.02 -2.26 13.87
N VAL A 96 59.31 -3.38 13.75
CA VAL A 96 59.82 -4.72 14.15
C VAL A 96 60.99 -5.15 13.27
N GLN A 97 60.94 -4.85 11.97
CA GLN A 97 62.03 -5.16 11.05
C GLN A 97 63.30 -4.34 11.39
N GLU A 98 63.16 -3.03 11.59
CA GLU A 98 64.25 -2.14 12.01
C GLU A 98 64.86 -2.57 13.37
N PHE A 99 64.02 -2.90 14.35
CA PHE A 99 64.47 -3.45 15.63
C PHE A 99 65.24 -4.78 15.47
N GLY A 100 64.85 -5.56 14.47
CA GLY A 100 65.42 -6.85 14.18
C GLY A 100 66.83 -6.85 13.60
N GLU A 101 67.26 -5.73 13.02
CA GLU A 101 68.65 -5.54 12.59
C GLU A 101 69.63 -5.70 13.77
N GLN A 102 69.21 -5.29 14.97
CA GLN A 102 69.98 -5.44 16.20
C GLN A 102 69.59 -6.67 17.04
N ASN A 103 68.39 -7.24 16.81
CA ASN A 103 67.84 -8.33 17.63
C ASN A 103 67.17 -9.44 16.79
N PRO A 104 67.94 -10.32 16.11
CA PRO A 104 67.40 -11.23 15.09
C PRO A 104 66.39 -12.27 15.61
N LEU A 105 66.60 -12.80 16.82
CA LEU A 105 65.71 -13.81 17.41
C LEU A 105 64.36 -13.24 17.83
N LEU A 106 64.37 -12.03 18.40
CA LEU A 106 63.14 -11.34 18.82
C LEU A 106 62.37 -10.82 17.61
N CYS A 107 63.08 -10.34 16.59
CA CYS A 107 62.50 -9.99 15.29
C CYS A 107 61.70 -11.13 14.71
N LYS A 108 62.24 -12.35 14.70
CA LYS A 108 61.52 -13.51 14.18
C LYS A 108 60.21 -13.76 14.94
N GLN A 109 60.25 -13.72 16.28
CA GLN A 109 59.06 -13.95 17.12
C GLN A 109 57.98 -12.88 16.90
N LEU A 110 58.38 -11.60 16.88
CA LEU A 110 57.46 -10.48 16.68
C LEU A 110 56.97 -10.40 15.24
N GLY A 111 57.84 -10.68 14.26
CA GLY A 111 57.51 -10.74 12.84
C GLY A 111 56.50 -11.85 12.53
N ASP A 112 56.67 -13.02 13.13
CA ASP A 112 55.69 -14.11 13.03
C ASP A 112 54.32 -13.70 13.64
N ALA A 113 54.32 -12.92 14.72
CA ALA A 113 53.10 -12.42 15.34
C ALA A 113 52.42 -11.32 14.50
N VAL A 114 53.20 -10.37 13.95
CA VAL A 114 52.73 -9.37 13.00
C VAL A 114 52.13 -10.05 11.77
N ALA A 115 52.81 -11.03 11.17
CA ALA A 115 52.33 -11.75 10.00
C ALA A 115 50.98 -12.43 10.26
N LYS A 116 50.84 -13.14 11.38
CA LYS A 116 49.55 -13.75 11.79
C LYS A 116 48.45 -12.71 11.96
N LEU A 117 48.75 -11.58 12.59
CA LEU A 117 47.75 -10.54 12.80
C LEU A 117 47.38 -9.83 11.49
N THR A 118 48.30 -9.76 10.52
CA THR A 118 48.05 -9.21 9.18
C THR A 118 47.10 -10.12 8.40
N GLU A 119 47.24 -11.43 8.52
CA GLU A 119 46.28 -12.39 7.95
C GLU A 119 44.88 -12.20 8.55
N VAL A 120 44.79 -12.02 9.87
CA VAL A 120 43.51 -11.74 10.55
C VAL A 120 42.93 -10.41 10.09
N GLN A 121 43.73 -9.33 10.03
CA GLN A 121 43.29 -8.02 9.57
C GLN A 121 42.77 -8.07 8.13
N HIS A 122 43.47 -8.78 7.25
CA HIS A 122 43.04 -8.95 5.86
C HIS A 122 41.71 -9.72 5.78
N HIS A 123 41.56 -10.78 6.57
CA HIS A 123 40.31 -11.53 6.63
C HIS A 123 39.14 -10.67 7.14
N THR A 124 39.34 -9.91 8.22
CA THR A 124 38.33 -8.99 8.75
C THR A 124 37.98 -7.89 7.74
N SER A 125 38.98 -7.31 7.05
CA SER A 125 38.76 -6.31 6.00
C SER A 125 37.91 -6.86 4.86
N GLN A 126 38.15 -8.10 4.43
CA GLN A 126 37.31 -8.76 3.43
C GLN A 126 35.86 -8.93 3.92
N GLN A 127 35.65 -9.32 5.18
CA GLN A 127 34.31 -9.46 5.76
C GLN A 127 33.55 -8.13 5.83
N VAL A 128 34.22 -7.05 6.22
CA VAL A 128 33.64 -5.69 6.22
C VAL A 128 33.26 -5.28 4.80
N GLN A 129 34.14 -5.50 3.83
CA GLN A 129 33.90 -5.15 2.44
C GLN A 129 32.74 -5.96 1.82
N ASP A 130 32.65 -7.25 2.14
CA ASP A 130 31.55 -8.11 1.70
C ASP A 130 30.21 -7.65 2.29
N ARG A 131 30.19 -7.25 3.57
CA ARG A 131 29.01 -6.66 4.20
C ARG A 131 28.61 -5.34 3.53
N ALA A 132 29.56 -4.44 3.28
CA ALA A 132 29.31 -3.17 2.57
C ALA A 132 28.73 -3.41 1.17
N ASN A 133 29.27 -4.39 0.44
CA ASN A 133 28.79 -4.77 -0.89
C ASN A 133 27.37 -5.35 -0.84
N ARG A 134 27.05 -6.19 0.15
CA ARG A 134 25.69 -6.73 0.35
C ARG A 134 24.68 -5.62 0.64
N LEU A 135 25.03 -4.68 1.52
CA LEU A 135 24.16 -3.53 1.84
C LEU A 135 23.88 -2.69 0.58
N LYS A 136 24.93 -2.33 -0.16
CA LYS A 136 24.82 -1.48 -1.35
C LYS A 136 24.11 -2.15 -2.52
N LYS A 137 24.41 -3.41 -2.82
CA LYS A 137 23.87 -4.06 -4.04
C LYS A 137 22.53 -4.75 -3.83
N GLN A 138 22.32 -5.32 -2.65
CA GLN A 138 21.18 -6.19 -2.37
C GLN A 138 20.20 -5.51 -1.42
N ALA A 139 20.64 -5.06 -0.25
CA ALA A 139 19.74 -4.52 0.76
C ALA A 139 19.02 -3.24 0.30
N GLU A 140 19.74 -2.31 -0.33
CA GLU A 140 19.16 -1.09 -0.93
C GLU A 140 17.97 -1.42 -1.85
N ARG A 141 18.20 -2.28 -2.84
CA ARG A 141 17.18 -2.69 -3.79
C ARG A 141 16.00 -3.39 -3.11
N GLN A 142 16.25 -4.30 -2.16
CA GLN A 142 15.17 -5.02 -1.49
C GLN A 142 14.33 -4.10 -0.60
N VAL A 143 14.94 -3.11 0.06
CA VAL A 143 14.21 -2.10 0.84
C VAL A 143 13.36 -1.23 -0.08
N GLU A 144 13.90 -0.76 -1.21
CA GLU A 144 13.14 0.03 -2.19
C GLU A 144 11.94 -0.74 -2.75
N GLU A 145 12.15 -1.99 -3.17
CA GLU A 145 11.07 -2.88 -3.64
C GLU A 145 10.00 -3.08 -2.55
N TYR A 146 10.42 -3.38 -1.31
CA TYR A 146 9.51 -3.56 -0.17
C TYR A 146 8.69 -2.29 0.11
N GLN A 147 9.32 -1.11 0.12
CA GLN A 147 8.62 0.16 0.35
C GLN A 147 7.67 0.50 -0.80
N GLY A 148 8.04 0.20 -2.04
CA GLY A 148 7.18 0.36 -3.21
C GLY A 148 5.91 -0.48 -3.11
N MET A 149 6.05 -1.77 -2.82
CA MET A 149 4.92 -2.69 -2.60
C MET A 149 4.03 -2.22 -1.43
N LYS A 150 4.65 -1.87 -0.31
CA LYS A 150 3.94 -1.34 0.87
C LYS A 150 3.14 -0.08 0.54
N ALA A 151 3.74 0.88 -0.17
CA ALA A 151 3.09 2.12 -0.55
C ALA A 151 1.90 1.87 -1.49
N PHE A 152 2.06 0.98 -2.47
CA PHE A 152 1.00 0.56 -3.38
C PHE A 152 -0.17 -0.08 -2.62
N ILE A 153 0.10 -1.07 -1.76
CA ILE A 153 -0.92 -1.76 -0.96
C ILE A 153 -1.66 -0.78 -0.06
N LEU A 154 -0.95 0.08 0.67
CA LEU A 154 -1.58 1.10 1.52
C LEU A 154 -2.44 2.10 0.72
N GLY A 155 -1.98 2.48 -0.48
CA GLY A 155 -2.75 3.31 -1.40
C GLY A 155 -4.04 2.64 -1.84
N TRP A 156 -3.97 1.36 -2.20
CA TRP A 156 -5.13 0.56 -2.55
C TRP A 156 -6.09 0.41 -1.36
N THR A 157 -5.58 0.11 -0.16
CA THR A 157 -6.38 -0.04 1.08
C THR A 157 -7.19 1.23 1.35
N LYS A 158 -6.55 2.41 1.30
CA LYS A 158 -7.25 3.69 1.50
C LYS A 158 -8.33 3.93 0.46
N LYS A 159 -8.03 3.64 -0.81
CA LYS A 159 -8.99 3.78 -1.92
C LYS A 159 -10.18 2.82 -1.76
N ALA A 160 -9.91 1.58 -1.35
CA ALA A 160 -10.92 0.57 -1.09
C ALA A 160 -11.82 0.98 0.08
N GLU A 161 -11.23 1.40 1.19
CA GLU A 161 -11.95 1.87 2.37
C GLU A 161 -12.88 3.03 2.05
N ALA A 162 -12.39 4.06 1.34
CA ALA A 162 -13.21 5.19 0.91
C ALA A 162 -14.39 4.76 0.01
N LEU A 163 -14.16 3.78 -0.87
CA LEU A 163 -15.20 3.29 -1.78
C LEU A 163 -16.26 2.46 -1.06
N VAL A 164 -15.85 1.59 -0.12
CA VAL A 164 -16.79 0.72 0.62
C VAL A 164 -17.49 1.42 1.78
N THR A 165 -16.99 2.55 2.26
CA THR A 165 -17.63 3.38 3.29
C THR A 165 -18.42 4.56 2.72
N GLY A 166 -18.12 4.96 1.48
CA GLY A 166 -18.80 6.08 0.82
C GLY A 166 -20.31 5.92 0.69
N ASN A 167 -21.02 7.03 0.55
CA ASN A 167 -22.47 6.99 0.35
C ASN A 167 -22.81 6.55 -1.09
N ILE A 168 -23.85 5.72 -1.21
CA ILE A 168 -24.36 5.26 -2.50
C ILE A 168 -25.38 6.27 -3.01
N ILE A 169 -25.24 6.66 -4.28
CA ILE A 169 -26.20 7.52 -4.95
C ILE A 169 -27.20 6.63 -5.69
N TRP A 170 -28.42 6.55 -5.17
CA TRP A 170 -29.46 5.63 -5.65
C TRP A 170 -30.39 6.22 -6.72
N SER A 171 -30.13 7.40 -7.27
CA SER A 171 -31.18 8.17 -7.96
C SER A 171 -31.57 7.67 -9.36
N SER A 172 -30.68 6.94 -10.04
CA SER A 172 -30.96 6.31 -11.33
C SER A 172 -30.12 5.05 -11.57
N ALA A 173 -30.55 4.21 -12.51
CA ALA A 173 -29.79 3.03 -12.92
C ALA A 173 -28.43 3.43 -13.51
N SER A 174 -28.36 4.52 -14.29
CA SER A 174 -27.11 5.01 -14.88
C SER A 174 -26.07 5.40 -13.83
N GLN A 175 -26.48 6.07 -12.75
CA GLN A 175 -25.58 6.44 -11.65
C GLN A 175 -25.11 5.21 -10.87
N LEU A 176 -26.00 4.25 -10.62
CA LEU A 176 -25.60 2.97 -10.02
C LEU A 176 -24.59 2.22 -10.89
N GLN A 177 -24.74 2.26 -12.22
CA GLN A 177 -23.77 1.69 -13.16
C GLN A 177 -22.40 2.38 -13.09
N GLU A 178 -22.34 3.69 -12.91
CA GLU A 178 -21.08 4.41 -12.68
C GLU A 178 -20.39 3.96 -11.39
N GLN A 179 -21.13 3.82 -10.30
CA GLN A 179 -20.58 3.32 -9.04
C GLN A 179 -20.14 1.84 -9.13
N ILE A 180 -20.87 1.00 -9.86
CA ILE A 180 -20.49 -0.38 -10.19
C ILE A 180 -19.14 -0.41 -10.92
N ARG A 181 -18.94 0.46 -11.92
CA ARG A 181 -17.67 0.54 -12.66
C ARG A 181 -16.50 0.89 -11.74
N ALA A 182 -16.71 1.81 -10.79
CA ALA A 182 -15.68 2.17 -9.81
C ALA A 182 -15.28 0.97 -8.93
N HIS A 183 -16.25 0.21 -8.42
CA HIS A 183 -15.98 -1.01 -7.63
C HIS A 183 -15.30 -2.09 -8.47
N GLN A 184 -15.71 -2.27 -9.72
CA GLN A 184 -15.03 -3.20 -10.64
C GLN A 184 -13.58 -2.78 -10.94
N ALA A 185 -13.31 -1.48 -11.10
CA ALA A 185 -11.95 -0.98 -11.31
C ALA A 185 -11.06 -1.28 -10.10
N LEU A 186 -11.54 -0.98 -8.89
CA LEU A 186 -10.84 -1.30 -7.64
C LEU A 186 -10.51 -2.80 -7.52
N LEU A 187 -11.48 -3.67 -7.83
CA LEU A 187 -11.28 -5.12 -7.73
C LEU A 187 -10.35 -5.69 -8.80
N ARG A 188 -10.17 -5.01 -9.94
CA ARG A 188 -9.14 -5.39 -10.94
C ARG A 188 -7.74 -5.10 -10.42
N GLU A 189 -7.55 -3.97 -9.74
CA GLU A 189 -6.28 -3.58 -9.12
C GLU A 189 -5.86 -4.57 -8.01
N CYS A 190 -6.79 -5.29 -7.38
CA CYS A 190 -6.48 -6.29 -6.36
C CYS A 190 -5.62 -7.47 -6.84
N ARG A 191 -5.61 -7.77 -8.15
CA ARG A 191 -5.04 -9.03 -8.66
C ARG A 191 -3.54 -9.17 -8.40
N GLY A 192 -2.81 -8.06 -8.18
CA GLY A 192 -1.39 -8.07 -7.83
C GLY A 192 -1.10 -8.06 -6.33
N LEU A 193 -2.04 -7.63 -5.48
CA LEU A 193 -1.77 -7.34 -4.07
C LEU A 193 -1.32 -8.55 -3.27
N HIS A 194 -1.88 -9.74 -3.53
CA HIS A 194 -1.50 -10.94 -2.81
C HIS A 194 -0.05 -11.35 -3.15
N GLY A 195 0.32 -11.28 -4.43
CA GLY A 195 1.70 -11.52 -4.85
C GLY A 195 2.67 -10.48 -4.28
N ASP A 196 2.26 -9.21 -4.20
CA ASP A 196 3.05 -8.17 -3.55
C ASP A 196 3.24 -8.44 -2.05
N LEU A 197 2.19 -8.90 -1.35
CA LEU A 197 2.27 -9.26 0.07
C LEU A 197 3.16 -10.49 0.32
N GLU A 198 3.09 -11.50 -0.55
CA GLU A 198 3.98 -12.67 -0.51
C GLU A 198 5.43 -12.24 -0.75
N ALA A 199 5.67 -11.45 -1.80
CA ALA A 199 6.98 -10.91 -2.12
C ALA A 199 7.54 -10.05 -0.97
N MET A 200 6.73 -9.22 -0.32
CA MET A 200 7.12 -8.49 0.88
C MET A 200 7.63 -9.41 2.00
N GLY A 201 7.00 -10.58 2.19
CA GLY A 201 7.47 -11.60 3.13
C GLY A 201 8.79 -12.24 2.71
N GLU A 202 9.01 -12.48 1.42
CA GLU A 202 10.32 -12.96 0.92
C GLU A 202 11.43 -11.92 1.15
N ARG A 203 11.12 -10.63 0.98
CA ARG A 203 12.07 -9.53 1.19
C ARG A 203 12.47 -9.41 2.66
N GLU A 204 11.53 -9.66 3.57
CA GLU A 204 11.82 -9.73 5.02
C GLU A 204 12.90 -10.77 5.30
N VAL A 205 12.80 -11.97 4.72
CA VAL A 205 13.81 -13.03 4.89
C VAL A 205 15.16 -12.61 4.32
N GLN A 206 15.18 -11.99 3.13
CA GLN A 206 16.41 -11.53 2.49
C GLN A 206 17.10 -10.38 3.22
N LEU A 207 16.33 -9.53 3.91
CA LEU A 207 16.85 -8.40 4.68
C LEU A 207 17.23 -8.78 6.12
N ALA A 208 16.73 -9.91 6.63
CA ALA A 208 16.97 -10.34 8.01
C ALA A 208 18.45 -10.61 8.32
N ASP A 209 19.30 -10.82 7.30
CA ASP A 209 20.74 -11.02 7.47
C ASP A 209 21.51 -9.74 7.79
N VAL A 210 20.94 -8.57 7.47
CA VAL A 210 21.62 -7.26 7.57
C VAL A 210 20.83 -6.23 8.38
N LEU A 211 19.51 -6.38 8.48
CA LEU A 211 18.60 -5.47 9.15
C LEU A 211 17.80 -6.17 10.25
N GLN A 212 17.43 -5.40 11.24
CA GLN A 212 16.42 -5.74 12.24
C GLN A 212 15.05 -5.78 11.57
N THR A 213 14.50 -6.98 11.41
CA THR A 213 13.22 -7.21 10.75
C THR A 213 12.08 -7.52 11.73
N GLU A 214 12.27 -7.22 13.02
CA GLU A 214 11.28 -7.48 14.05
C GLU A 214 9.94 -6.79 13.74
N GLY A 215 8.86 -7.59 13.80
CA GLY A 215 7.50 -7.12 13.53
C GLY A 215 7.16 -6.89 12.06
N TRP A 216 8.09 -7.09 11.11
CA TRP A 216 7.78 -7.00 9.67
C TRP A 216 6.71 -8.03 9.27
N SER A 217 6.90 -9.30 9.66
CA SER A 217 5.92 -10.38 9.41
C SER A 217 4.54 -10.05 9.97
N GLN A 218 4.47 -9.47 11.18
CA GLN A 218 3.20 -9.08 11.79
C GLN A 218 2.50 -7.97 10.98
N ARG A 219 3.25 -6.98 10.50
CA ARG A 219 2.72 -5.91 9.64
C ARG A 219 2.24 -6.44 8.30
N VAL A 220 2.99 -7.35 7.65
CA VAL A 220 2.56 -7.99 6.40
C VAL A 220 1.29 -8.81 6.60
N LYS A 221 1.21 -9.60 7.68
CA LYS A 221 -0.01 -10.35 8.05
C LYS A 221 -1.21 -9.41 8.29
N HIS A 222 -0.99 -8.30 9.00
CA HIS A 222 -2.03 -7.31 9.23
C HIS A 222 -2.52 -6.71 7.90
N LEU A 223 -1.62 -6.33 7.00
CA LEU A 223 -1.97 -5.81 5.68
C LEU A 223 -2.72 -6.84 4.84
N SER A 224 -2.27 -8.10 4.81
CA SER A 224 -2.98 -9.21 4.14
C SER A 224 -4.41 -9.31 4.62
N ARG A 225 -4.62 -9.44 5.94
CA ARG A 225 -5.95 -9.50 6.53
C ARG A 225 -6.81 -8.29 6.16
N CYS A 226 -6.29 -7.07 6.31
CA CYS A 226 -7.03 -5.86 5.95
C CYS A 226 -7.39 -5.82 4.45
N THR A 227 -6.48 -6.24 3.57
CA THR A 227 -6.76 -6.28 2.13
C THR A 227 -7.83 -7.31 1.78
N GLU A 228 -7.83 -8.47 2.43
CA GLU A 228 -8.83 -9.52 2.24
C GLU A 228 -10.22 -9.08 2.75
N GLU A 229 -10.28 -8.50 3.95
CA GLU A 229 -11.52 -7.97 4.53
C GLU A 229 -12.14 -6.89 3.63
N LEU A 230 -11.33 -5.94 3.15
CA LEU A 230 -11.78 -4.89 2.23
C LEU A 230 -12.19 -5.45 0.87
N GLN A 231 -11.43 -6.41 0.34
CA GLN A 231 -11.77 -7.04 -0.93
C GLN A 231 -13.12 -7.77 -0.83
N GLN A 232 -13.35 -8.51 0.25
CA GLN A 232 -14.60 -9.23 0.46
C GLN A 232 -15.76 -8.25 0.64
N THR A 233 -15.57 -7.21 1.44
CA THR A 233 -16.57 -6.13 1.61
C THR A 233 -16.91 -5.47 0.28
N ALA A 234 -15.90 -5.14 -0.53
CA ALA A 234 -16.09 -4.55 -1.86
C ALA A 234 -16.82 -5.49 -2.82
N LYS A 235 -16.54 -6.80 -2.79
CA LYS A 235 -17.25 -7.81 -3.61
C LYS A 235 -18.72 -7.92 -3.21
N THR A 236 -19.03 -8.02 -1.92
CA THR A 236 -20.42 -8.11 -1.44
C THR A 236 -21.19 -6.84 -1.77
N ARG A 237 -20.59 -5.67 -1.55
CA ARG A 237 -21.19 -4.38 -1.90
C ARG A 237 -21.42 -4.23 -3.40
N LEU A 238 -20.46 -4.65 -4.24
CA LEU A 238 -20.62 -4.67 -5.69
C LEU A 238 -21.80 -5.55 -6.12
N GLN A 239 -21.95 -6.75 -5.55
CA GLN A 239 -23.07 -7.64 -5.86
C GLN A 239 -24.41 -6.98 -5.52
N SER A 240 -24.52 -6.40 -4.32
CA SER A 240 -25.71 -5.66 -3.90
C SER A 240 -26.04 -4.49 -4.85
N LEU A 241 -25.02 -3.71 -5.25
CA LEU A 241 -25.18 -2.62 -6.22
C LEU A 241 -25.65 -3.13 -7.59
N GLN A 242 -25.11 -4.25 -8.06
CA GLN A 242 -25.52 -4.84 -9.34
C GLN A 242 -26.98 -5.29 -9.34
N ASP A 243 -27.43 -5.89 -8.25
CA ASP A 243 -28.82 -6.32 -8.13
C ASP A 243 -29.77 -5.12 -8.02
N ALA A 244 -29.42 -4.11 -7.21
CA ALA A 244 -30.18 -2.87 -7.13
C ALA A 244 -30.24 -2.11 -8.47
N ALA A 245 -29.14 -2.09 -9.24
CA ALA A 245 -29.12 -1.47 -10.56
C ALA A 245 -30.01 -2.19 -11.58
N LYS A 246 -30.13 -3.52 -11.50
CA LYS A 246 -31.06 -4.30 -12.34
C LYS A 246 -32.50 -3.98 -11.98
N ASP A 247 -32.83 -3.93 -10.69
CA ASP A 247 -34.18 -3.63 -10.22
C ASP A 247 -34.58 -2.20 -10.61
N MET A 248 -33.67 -1.23 -10.44
CA MET A 248 -33.85 0.16 -10.84
C MET A 248 -34.09 0.29 -12.36
N LEU A 249 -33.28 -0.38 -13.17
CA LEU A 249 -33.42 -0.36 -14.63
C LEU A 249 -34.79 -0.91 -15.07
N ARG A 250 -35.27 -1.96 -14.38
CA ARG A 250 -36.60 -2.51 -14.64
C ARG A 250 -37.70 -1.52 -14.30
N LEU A 251 -37.61 -0.85 -13.15
CA LEU A 251 -38.56 0.20 -12.77
C LEU A 251 -38.55 1.35 -13.79
N GLU A 252 -37.37 1.82 -14.20
CA GLU A 252 -37.21 2.85 -15.25
C GLU A 252 -37.91 2.45 -16.56
N ALA A 253 -37.79 1.19 -16.98
CA ALA A 253 -38.45 0.69 -18.18
C ALA A 253 -39.98 0.67 -18.04
N GLU A 254 -40.52 0.17 -16.92
CA GLU A 254 -41.97 0.11 -16.70
C GLU A 254 -42.58 1.51 -16.56
N VAL A 255 -41.92 2.43 -15.84
CA VAL A 255 -42.38 3.82 -15.71
C VAL A 255 -42.36 4.52 -17.06
N LYS A 256 -41.33 4.30 -17.88
CA LYS A 256 -41.26 4.83 -19.25
C LYS A 256 -42.38 4.28 -20.14
N SER A 257 -42.70 2.99 -20.01
CA SER A 257 -43.79 2.34 -20.73
C SER A 257 -45.16 2.94 -20.37
N LEU A 258 -45.45 3.08 -19.07
CA LEU A 258 -46.67 3.72 -18.58
C LEU A 258 -46.76 5.18 -19.04
N HIS A 259 -45.66 5.93 -18.93
CA HIS A 259 -45.61 7.32 -19.38
C HIS A 259 -45.94 7.46 -20.87
N ALA A 260 -45.34 6.64 -21.73
CA ALA A 260 -45.60 6.66 -23.17
C ALA A 260 -47.06 6.32 -23.50
N ALA A 261 -47.66 5.36 -22.79
CA ALA A 261 -49.07 5.01 -22.98
C ALA A 261 -50.02 6.14 -22.54
N VAL A 262 -49.74 6.78 -21.40
CA VAL A 262 -50.51 7.94 -20.93
C VAL A 262 -50.39 9.12 -21.90
N ASP A 263 -49.17 9.46 -22.32
CA ASP A 263 -48.89 10.56 -23.24
C ASP A 263 -49.56 10.35 -24.60
N GLN A 264 -49.46 9.15 -25.18
CA GLN A 264 -50.11 8.80 -26.44
C GLN A 264 -51.62 9.06 -26.41
N ILE A 265 -52.28 8.66 -25.33
CA ILE A 265 -53.72 8.83 -25.20
C ILE A 265 -54.08 10.30 -24.91
N GLN A 266 -53.29 10.98 -24.08
CA GLN A 266 -53.46 12.43 -23.83
C GLN A 266 -53.34 13.24 -25.13
N VAL A 267 -52.31 12.99 -25.95
CA VAL A 267 -52.12 13.65 -27.25
C VAL A 267 -53.30 13.38 -28.19
N THR A 268 -53.78 12.14 -28.24
CA THR A 268 -54.93 11.79 -29.09
C THR A 268 -56.20 12.49 -28.65
N LEU A 269 -56.45 12.60 -27.34
CA LEU A 269 -57.60 13.30 -26.77
C LEU A 269 -57.51 14.83 -26.90
N ALA A 270 -56.30 15.39 -26.83
CA ALA A 270 -56.04 16.82 -27.00
C ALA A 270 -56.02 17.28 -28.47
N SER A 271 -56.05 16.35 -29.42
CA SER A 271 -56.01 16.67 -30.85
C SER A 271 -57.21 17.52 -31.27
N PRO A 272 -56.99 18.70 -31.90
CA PRO A 272 -58.09 19.54 -32.38
C PRO A 272 -58.88 18.86 -33.51
N GLU A 273 -58.28 17.92 -34.23
CA GLU A 273 -58.95 17.12 -35.26
C GLU A 273 -60.07 16.26 -34.68
N LEU A 274 -59.93 15.81 -33.43
CA LEU A 274 -60.99 15.07 -32.72
C LEU A 274 -62.25 15.93 -32.58
N ASN A 275 -62.10 17.24 -32.37
CA ASN A 275 -63.22 18.16 -32.21
C ASN A 275 -63.89 18.54 -33.55
N LYS A 276 -63.25 18.25 -34.69
CA LYS A 276 -63.83 18.46 -36.04
C LYS A 276 -64.72 17.31 -36.50
N LEU A 277 -64.65 16.14 -35.85
CA LEU A 277 -65.47 14.97 -36.17
C LEU A 277 -66.91 15.14 -35.68
N SER A 278 -67.85 14.37 -36.27
CA SER A 278 -69.23 14.32 -35.79
C SER A 278 -69.32 13.75 -34.37
N LEU A 279 -70.39 14.05 -33.62
CA LEU A 279 -70.58 13.54 -32.25
C LEU A 279 -70.53 12.00 -32.18
N ARG A 280 -71.01 11.31 -33.23
CA ARG A 280 -70.99 9.85 -33.33
C ARG A 280 -69.57 9.31 -33.52
N GLU A 281 -68.78 9.94 -34.37
CA GLU A 281 -67.37 9.59 -34.61
C GLU A 281 -66.49 9.91 -33.39
N GLN A 282 -66.73 11.06 -32.75
CA GLN A 282 -66.09 11.43 -31.49
C GLN A 282 -66.32 10.41 -30.38
N LEU A 283 -67.56 9.93 -30.23
CA LEU A 283 -67.89 8.89 -29.27
C LEU A 283 -67.19 7.57 -29.61
N THR A 284 -67.21 7.18 -30.89
CA THR A 284 -66.58 5.92 -31.35
C THR A 284 -65.06 5.95 -31.12
N GLN A 285 -64.41 7.08 -31.40
CA GLN A 285 -62.97 7.25 -31.19
C GLN A 285 -62.62 7.20 -29.70
N ARG A 286 -63.39 7.89 -28.84
CA ARG A 286 -63.15 7.85 -27.38
C ARG A 286 -63.46 6.48 -26.76
N GLN A 287 -64.45 5.75 -27.25
CA GLN A 287 -64.71 4.36 -26.85
C GLN A 287 -63.57 3.42 -27.23
N ARG A 288 -62.94 3.61 -28.39
CA ARG A 288 -61.73 2.86 -28.78
C ARG A 288 -60.57 3.16 -27.82
N LEU A 289 -60.34 4.43 -27.51
CA LEU A 289 -59.32 4.83 -26.53
C LEU A 289 -59.60 4.25 -25.13
N LEU A 290 -60.87 4.13 -24.71
CA LEU A 290 -61.20 3.47 -23.45
C LEU A 290 -60.78 2.00 -23.42
N VAL A 291 -60.91 1.27 -24.54
CA VAL A 291 -60.41 -0.10 -24.66
C VAL A 291 -58.88 -0.13 -24.55
N GLU A 292 -58.18 0.79 -25.22
CA GLU A 292 -56.72 0.91 -25.09
C GLU A 292 -56.29 1.22 -23.64
N MET A 293 -57.05 2.06 -22.94
CA MET A 293 -56.80 2.40 -21.55
C MET A 293 -56.98 1.23 -20.58
N GLU A 294 -57.70 0.16 -20.92
CA GLU A 294 -57.84 -1.02 -20.04
C GLU A 294 -56.47 -1.62 -19.65
N GLY A 295 -55.47 -1.45 -20.53
CA GLY A 295 -54.07 -1.85 -20.29
C GLY A 295 -53.38 -1.10 -19.15
N PHE A 296 -53.84 0.10 -18.75
CA PHE A 296 -53.23 0.86 -17.65
C PHE A 296 -53.23 0.08 -16.34
N LYS A 297 -54.28 -0.69 -16.04
CA LYS A 297 -54.34 -1.47 -14.79
C LYS A 297 -53.18 -2.47 -14.70
N GLN A 298 -52.84 -3.11 -15.82
CA GLN A 298 -51.73 -4.05 -15.88
C GLN A 298 -50.38 -3.34 -15.78
N GLN A 299 -50.20 -2.22 -16.48
CA GLN A 299 -48.97 -1.42 -16.42
C GLN A 299 -48.72 -0.84 -15.02
N VAL A 300 -49.76 -0.31 -14.37
CA VAL A 300 -49.69 0.18 -12.98
C VAL A 300 -49.31 -0.95 -12.02
N ALA A 301 -49.89 -2.14 -12.17
CA ALA A 301 -49.52 -3.30 -11.36
C ALA A 301 -48.05 -3.71 -11.58
N ALA A 302 -47.54 -3.66 -12.82
CA ALA A 302 -46.14 -3.95 -13.14
C ALA A 302 -45.18 -2.93 -12.50
N VAL A 303 -45.51 -1.65 -12.54
CA VAL A 303 -44.75 -0.58 -11.87
C VAL A 303 -44.73 -0.79 -10.35
N GLN A 304 -45.88 -1.08 -9.74
CA GLN A 304 -45.98 -1.37 -8.30
C GLN A 304 -45.17 -2.60 -7.89
N GLN A 305 -45.20 -3.66 -8.72
CA GLN A 305 -44.38 -4.84 -8.50
C GLN A 305 -42.88 -4.49 -8.53
N CYS A 306 -42.44 -3.68 -9.49
CA CYS A 306 -41.06 -3.22 -9.56
C CYS A 306 -40.66 -2.39 -8.34
N GLN A 307 -41.53 -1.47 -7.89
CA GLN A 307 -41.30 -0.67 -6.68
C GLN A 307 -41.15 -1.54 -5.43
N SER A 308 -42.00 -2.56 -5.27
CA SER A 308 -41.93 -3.48 -4.12
C SER A 308 -40.71 -4.41 -4.14
N ALA A 309 -40.11 -4.62 -5.31
CA ALA A 309 -38.94 -5.48 -5.50
C ALA A 309 -37.60 -4.74 -5.37
N LEU A 310 -37.61 -3.41 -5.20
CA LEU A 310 -36.38 -2.60 -5.09
C LEU A 310 -35.59 -2.99 -3.84
N ARG A 311 -34.35 -3.47 -4.03
CA ARG A 311 -33.41 -3.77 -2.93
C ARG A 311 -32.68 -2.52 -2.46
N LEU A 312 -33.43 -1.53 -1.99
CA LEU A 312 -32.94 -0.23 -1.56
C LEU A 312 -33.38 0.05 -0.11
N PRO A 313 -32.66 0.90 0.64
CA PRO A 313 -33.15 1.37 1.94
C PRO A 313 -34.52 2.04 1.80
N GLU A 314 -35.44 1.74 2.72
CA GLU A 314 -36.84 2.17 2.63
C GLU A 314 -36.97 3.70 2.62
N GLU A 315 -36.11 4.39 3.39
CA GLU A 315 -36.05 5.85 3.45
C GLU A 315 -35.68 6.47 2.10
N VAL A 316 -34.85 5.77 1.32
CA VAL A 316 -34.40 6.21 0.00
C VAL A 316 -35.53 6.02 -1.00
N VAL A 317 -36.25 4.89 -0.99
CA VAL A 317 -37.30 4.56 -1.96
C VAL A 317 -38.36 5.65 -2.07
N ALA A 318 -38.83 6.18 -0.93
CA ALA A 318 -39.84 7.25 -0.90
C ALA A 318 -39.31 8.60 -1.44
N SER A 319 -37.99 8.82 -1.38
CA SER A 319 -37.34 10.04 -1.85
C SER A 319 -36.96 10.00 -3.33
N LEU A 320 -36.98 8.81 -3.96
CA LEU A 320 -36.56 8.62 -5.35
C LEU A 320 -37.43 9.43 -6.33
N PRO A 321 -36.82 10.22 -7.23
CA PRO A 321 -37.57 10.96 -8.26
C PRO A 321 -38.44 10.04 -9.10
N ILE A 322 -37.91 8.87 -9.49
CA ILE A 322 -38.66 7.91 -10.31
C ILE A 322 -39.90 7.35 -9.60
N CYS A 323 -39.83 7.10 -8.28
CA CYS A 323 -41.00 6.62 -7.54
C CYS A 323 -42.08 7.70 -7.45
N ARG A 324 -41.69 8.97 -7.32
CA ARG A 324 -42.62 10.11 -7.37
C ARG A 324 -43.27 10.24 -8.75
N THR A 325 -42.47 10.19 -9.81
CA THR A 325 -42.97 10.21 -11.20
C THR A 325 -43.93 9.05 -11.45
N ALA A 326 -43.60 7.84 -11.01
CA ALA A 326 -44.46 6.67 -11.10
C ALA A 326 -45.80 6.89 -10.40
N GLN A 327 -45.80 7.48 -9.20
CA GLN A 327 -47.01 7.78 -8.45
C GLN A 327 -47.89 8.82 -9.16
N THR A 328 -47.28 9.89 -9.68
CA THR A 328 -48.00 10.90 -10.47
C THR A 328 -48.63 10.28 -11.71
N LEU A 329 -47.88 9.45 -12.47
CA LEU A 329 -48.40 8.80 -13.67
C LEU A 329 -49.54 7.81 -13.38
N GLN A 330 -49.48 7.10 -12.26
CA GLN A 330 -50.58 6.24 -11.82
C GLN A 330 -51.86 7.06 -11.57
N GLN A 331 -51.72 8.24 -10.96
CA GLN A 331 -52.85 9.16 -10.74
C GLN A 331 -53.37 9.72 -12.06
N GLU A 332 -52.49 10.20 -12.93
CA GLU A 332 -52.85 10.73 -14.26
C GLU A 332 -53.57 9.68 -15.12
N ALA A 333 -53.07 8.44 -15.17
CA ALA A 333 -53.72 7.34 -15.88
C ALA A 333 -55.16 7.09 -15.39
N SER A 334 -55.35 7.10 -14.06
CA SER A 334 -56.68 6.91 -13.46
C SER A 334 -57.62 8.09 -13.74
N GLN A 335 -57.11 9.32 -13.68
CA GLN A 335 -57.87 10.53 -13.97
C GLN A 335 -58.25 10.60 -15.46
N LEU A 336 -57.34 10.19 -16.35
CA LEU A 336 -57.57 10.17 -17.78
C LEU A 336 -58.65 9.16 -18.16
N GLN A 337 -58.62 7.95 -17.57
CA GLN A 337 -59.70 6.96 -17.69
C GLN A 337 -61.04 7.54 -17.23
N HIS A 338 -61.09 8.07 -16.00
CA HIS A 338 -62.32 8.60 -15.42
C HIS A 338 -62.91 9.75 -16.25
N THR A 339 -62.06 10.70 -16.67
CA THR A 339 -62.48 11.84 -17.50
C THR A 339 -63.00 11.38 -18.86
N THR A 340 -62.35 10.40 -19.49
CA THR A 340 -62.77 9.88 -20.79
C THR A 340 -64.10 9.13 -20.71
N ILE A 341 -64.33 8.37 -19.62
CA ILE A 341 -65.63 7.73 -19.34
C ILE A 341 -66.73 8.80 -19.21
N GLN A 342 -66.49 9.86 -18.43
CA GLN A 342 -67.44 10.95 -18.28
C GLN A 342 -67.75 11.65 -19.61
N GLN A 343 -66.73 11.92 -20.43
CA GLN A 343 -66.91 12.49 -21.76
C GLN A 343 -67.74 11.59 -22.69
N CYS A 344 -67.49 10.27 -22.68
CA CYS A 344 -68.30 9.30 -23.42
C CYS A 344 -69.76 9.33 -22.98
N ASN A 345 -70.03 9.36 -21.67
CA ASN A 345 -71.40 9.43 -21.13
C ASN A 345 -72.12 10.72 -21.59
N ILE A 346 -71.43 11.86 -21.56
CA ILE A 346 -71.98 13.14 -22.05
C ILE A 346 -72.30 13.08 -23.54
N LEU A 347 -71.39 12.52 -24.36
CA LEU A 347 -71.60 12.39 -25.81
C LEU A 347 -72.72 11.40 -26.14
N GLN A 348 -72.91 10.34 -25.36
CA GLN A 348 -74.05 9.41 -25.51
C GLN A 348 -75.39 10.09 -25.25
N VAL A 349 -75.46 10.95 -24.23
CA VAL A 349 -76.67 11.73 -23.93
C VAL A 349 -76.93 12.76 -25.04
N LYS A 350 -75.89 13.50 -25.48
CA LYS A 350 -76.02 14.52 -26.54
C LYS A 350 -76.31 13.93 -27.92
N GLY A 351 -75.81 12.73 -28.22
CA GLY A 351 -76.03 12.02 -29.48
C GLY A 351 -77.30 11.16 -29.53
N SER A 352 -78.09 11.12 -28.45
CA SER A 352 -79.32 10.34 -28.40
C SER A 352 -80.39 10.94 -29.33
N PRO A 353 -80.90 10.20 -30.33
CA PRO A 353 -81.86 10.71 -31.31
C PRO A 353 -83.18 11.19 -30.69
N ASN A 354 -83.52 10.71 -29.48
CA ASN A 354 -84.70 11.17 -28.74
C ASN A 354 -84.54 12.58 -28.14
N ILE A 355 -83.31 13.00 -27.81
CA ILE A 355 -83.03 14.35 -27.28
C ILE A 355 -82.85 15.33 -28.45
N ILE A 356 -82.21 14.91 -29.54
CA ILE A 356 -82.12 15.70 -30.78
C ILE A 356 -83.54 15.97 -31.33
N LYS A 357 -84.40 14.94 -31.39
CA LYS A 357 -85.82 15.12 -31.74
C LYS A 357 -86.59 16.00 -30.76
N ALA A 358 -86.33 15.92 -29.46
CA ALA A 358 -87.00 16.77 -28.47
C ALA A 358 -86.57 18.24 -28.56
N VAL A 359 -85.31 18.50 -28.90
CA VAL A 359 -84.79 19.87 -29.12
C VAL A 359 -85.30 20.44 -30.44
N ASP A 360 -85.34 19.64 -31.52
CA ASP A 360 -85.96 20.04 -32.78
C ASP A 360 -87.47 20.29 -32.62
N GLN A 361 -88.18 19.45 -31.86
CA GLN A 361 -89.59 19.66 -31.52
C GLN A 361 -89.82 20.91 -30.66
N LEU A 362 -88.92 21.24 -29.74
CA LEU A 362 -89.01 22.46 -28.92
C LEU A 362 -88.65 23.74 -29.68
N LEU A 363 -87.81 23.65 -30.71
CA LEU A 363 -87.52 24.76 -31.62
C LEU A 363 -88.67 25.01 -32.60
N ASP A 364 -89.33 23.95 -33.11
CA ASP A 364 -90.54 24.08 -33.93
C ASP A 364 -91.73 24.70 -33.17
N ILE A 365 -91.88 24.40 -31.87
CA ILE A 365 -92.95 24.97 -31.02
C ILE A 365 -92.73 26.47 -30.73
N LYS A 366 -91.50 27.00 -30.85
CA LYS A 366 -91.21 28.43 -30.69
C LYS A 366 -91.35 29.25 -31.98
N SER A 367 -91.53 28.59 -33.13
CA SER A 367 -91.71 29.23 -34.45
C SER A 367 -93.15 29.23 -34.96
N GLN A 368 -94.11 28.77 -34.14
CA GLN A 368 -95.54 29.08 -34.24
C GLN A 368 -95.91 30.11 -33.17
#